data_AF-A0A936Y9G5-F1
#
_entry.id   AF-A0A936Y9G5-F1
#
_cell.length_a   1.000
_cell.length_b   1.000
_cell.length_c   1.000
_cell.angle_alpha   90.00
_cell.angle_beta   90.00
_cell.angle_gamma   90.00
#
_symmetry.space_group_name_H-M   'P 1'
#
loop_
_entity.id
_entity.type
_entity.pdbx_description
1 polymer ?
#
loop_
_entity_poly.entity_id
_entity_poly.type
_entity_poly.pdbx_seq_one_letter_code
_entity_poly.pdbx_strand_id
1 'polypeptide(L)'
;GSLGIRIPDHSEASALLKQWGKPLVATSINLSGQPPLNDPEAICKTFPTVETVFSSAYPLSKQASTVIDLTTDTLKMVREGNLSFDTLISVLGRAAPGE
;
A
#
# COMPACT_ATOMS: atom_id res chain seq x y z
N GLY A 1 16.76 8.81 7.92
CA GLY A 1 15.91 8.20 6.89
C GLY A 1 14.85 7.37 7.56
N SER A 2 13.67 7.23 6.96
CA SER A 2 12.58 6.39 7.45
C SER A 2 12.26 5.27 6.44
N LEU A 3 11.57 4.23 6.90
CA LEU A 3 11.16 3.10 6.07
C LEU A 3 9.65 2.88 6.21
N GLY A 4 8.94 2.84 5.09
CA GLY A 4 7.53 2.46 5.04
C GLY A 4 7.37 0.95 5.01
N ILE A 5 6.50 0.40 5.86
CA ILE A 5 6.20 -1.03 5.92
C ILE A 5 4.68 -1.20 5.83
N ARG A 6 4.23 -2.24 5.11
CA ARG A 6 2.82 -2.63 4.99
C ARG A 6 2.70 -4.14 5.02
N ILE A 7 1.66 -4.63 5.68
CA ILE A 7 1.16 -6.00 5.53
C ILE A 7 -0.08 -5.93 4.61
N PRO A 8 -0.05 -6.51 3.40
CA PRO A 8 -1.17 -6.41 2.48
C PRO A 8 -2.35 -7.30 2.93
N ASP A 9 -3.52 -6.68 3.09
CA ASP A 9 -4.79 -7.39 3.28
C ASP A 9 -5.33 -7.91 1.94
N HIS A 10 -4.65 -8.91 1.39
CA HIS A 10 -5.05 -9.64 0.18
C HIS A 10 -4.52 -11.07 0.28
N SER A 11 -5.40 -12.06 0.12
CA SER A 11 -5.11 -13.49 0.33
C SER A 11 -3.98 -13.98 -0.57
N GLU A 12 -4.07 -13.74 -1.88
CA GLU A 12 -3.05 -14.18 -2.86
C GLU A 12 -1.69 -13.50 -2.62
N ALA A 13 -1.67 -12.18 -2.41
CA ALA A 13 -0.43 -11.45 -2.09
C ALA A 13 0.21 -11.97 -0.79
N SER A 14 -0.60 -12.26 0.24
CA SER A 14 -0.11 -12.85 1.49
C SER A 14 0.45 -14.25 1.28
N ALA A 15 -0.19 -15.08 0.46
CA ALA A 15 0.29 -16.42 0.14
C ALA A 15 1.62 -16.36 -0.63
N LEU A 16 1.73 -15.47 -1.61
CA LEU A 16 2.95 -15.22 -2.36
C LEU A 16 4.10 -14.78 -1.44
N LEU A 17 3.85 -13.81 -0.55
CA LEU A 17 4.87 -13.33 0.39
C LEU A 17 5.33 -14.41 1.38
N LYS A 18 4.40 -15.27 1.84
CA LYS A 18 4.74 -16.42 2.70
C LYS A 18 5.63 -17.43 1.97
N GLN A 19 5.33 -17.73 0.71
CA GLN A 19 6.14 -18.63 -0.09
C GLN A 19 7.50 -18.01 -0.46
N TRP A 20 7.53 -16.71 -0.70
CA TRP A 20 8.75 -15.95 -1.00
C TRP A 20 9.71 -15.88 0.19
N GLY A 21 9.17 -15.82 1.42
CA GLY A 21 9.95 -15.94 2.66
C GLY A 21 10.84 -14.74 3.01
N LYS A 22 10.70 -13.62 2.29
CA LYS A 22 11.46 -12.37 2.50
C LYS A 22 10.57 -11.14 2.32
N PRO A 23 10.97 -9.95 2.80
CA PRO A 23 10.29 -8.70 2.43
C PRO A 23 10.34 -8.46 0.92
N LEU A 24 9.27 -7.88 0.38
CA LEU A 24 9.20 -7.42 -1.01
C LEU A 24 9.15 -5.89 -1.02
N VAL A 25 10.05 -5.28 -1.77
CA VAL A 25 10.00 -3.84 -2.05
C VAL A 25 9.09 -3.66 -3.26
N ALA A 26 8.01 -2.90 -3.08
CA ALA A 26 7.04 -2.66 -4.14
C ALA A 26 6.56 -1.21 -4.11
N THR A 27 6.28 -0.68 -5.30
CA THR A 27 5.57 0.59 -5.51
C THR A 27 4.22 0.31 -6.16
N SER A 28 3.38 1.33 -6.30
CA SER A 28 2.26 1.25 -7.24
C SER A 28 2.81 1.10 -8.68
N ILE A 29 2.06 0.38 -9.52
CA ILE A 29 2.41 0.17 -10.93
C ILE A 29 1.86 1.33 -11.77
N ASN A 30 2.64 2.41 -11.85
CA ASN A 30 2.31 3.62 -12.61
C ASN A 30 3.55 4.39 -13.03
N LEU A 31 3.40 5.19 -14.09
CA LEU A 31 4.35 6.25 -14.38
C LEU A 31 4.19 7.37 -13.35
N SER A 32 5.28 8.07 -13.03
CA SER A 32 5.27 9.17 -12.06
C SER A 32 4.20 10.21 -12.42
N GLY A 33 3.34 10.52 -11.45
CA GLY A 33 2.21 11.46 -11.62
C GLY A 33 0.97 10.87 -12.28
N GLN A 34 0.99 9.61 -12.73
CA GLN A 34 -0.17 8.93 -13.31
C GLN A 34 -0.87 8.02 -12.29
N PRO A 35 -2.18 7.73 -12.48
CA PRO A 35 -2.88 6.75 -11.68
C PRO A 35 -2.29 5.32 -11.79
N PRO A 36 -2.43 4.47 -10.75
CA PRO A 36 -2.07 3.06 -10.81
C PRO A 36 -2.86 2.31 -11.87
N LEU A 37 -2.18 1.41 -12.59
CA LEU A 37 -2.81 0.46 -13.49
C LEU A 37 -3.18 -0.82 -12.73
N ASN A 38 -4.33 -1.38 -13.05
CA ASN A 38 -4.81 -2.65 -12.49
C ASN A 38 -5.12 -3.68 -13.59
N ASP A 39 -5.17 -3.25 -14.85
CA ASP A 39 -5.43 -4.10 -15.99
C ASP A 39 -4.12 -4.71 -16.51
N PRO A 40 -3.99 -6.04 -16.60
CA PRO A 40 -2.77 -6.70 -17.06
C PRO A 40 -2.33 -6.30 -18.47
N GLU A 41 -3.27 -6.10 -19.40
CA GLU A 41 -2.94 -5.72 -20.78
C GLU A 41 -2.35 -4.30 -20.82
N ALA A 42 -2.97 -3.36 -20.12
CA ALA A 42 -2.46 -2.01 -19.95
C ALA A 42 -1.08 -2.01 -19.28
N ILE A 43 -0.86 -2.83 -18.24
CA ILE A 43 0.43 -2.96 -17.57
C ILE A 43 1.50 -3.43 -18.55
N CYS A 44 1.27 -4.52 -19.29
CA CYS A 44 2.24 -5.04 -20.27
C CYS A 44 2.54 -4.03 -21.39
N LYS A 45 1.52 -3.28 -21.83
CA LYS A 45 1.69 -2.24 -22.84
C LYS A 45 2.50 -1.04 -22.34
N THR A 46 2.24 -0.59 -21.11
CA THR A 46 2.93 0.57 -20.52
C THR A 46 4.34 0.22 -20.02
N PHE A 47 4.53 -1.00 -19.52
CA PHE A 47 5.79 -1.48 -18.95
C PHE A 47 6.26 -2.75 -19.67
N PRO A 48 6.84 -2.62 -20.88
CA PRO A 48 7.27 -3.77 -21.67
C PRO A 48 8.41 -4.58 -21.03
N THR A 49 9.06 -4.05 -20.00
CA THR A 49 10.10 -4.73 -19.22
C THR A 49 9.55 -5.57 -18.07
N VAL A 50 8.24 -5.57 -17.85
CA VAL A 50 7.61 -6.43 -16.83
C VAL A 50 7.64 -7.87 -17.34
N GLU A 51 8.36 -8.73 -16.62
CA GLU A 51 8.51 -10.15 -16.95
C GLU A 51 7.26 -10.97 -16.63
N THR A 52 6.50 -10.58 -15.61
CA THR A 52 5.35 -11.34 -15.13
C THR A 52 4.30 -10.42 -14.52
N VAL A 53 3.04 -10.66 -14.88
CA VAL A 53 1.87 -10.04 -14.26
C VAL A 53 0.99 -11.14 -13.68
N PHE A 54 0.68 -11.05 -12.39
CA PHE A 54 -0.29 -11.91 -11.73
C PHE A 54 -1.65 -11.22 -11.75
N SER A 55 -2.63 -11.83 -12.42
CA SER A 55 -4.02 -11.38 -12.35
C SER A 55 -4.72 -12.06 -11.18
N SER A 56 -5.30 -11.25 -10.29
CA SER A 56 -6.08 -11.73 -9.16
C SER A 56 -7.53 -12.00 -9.59
N ALA A 57 -8.12 -13.07 -9.08
CA ALA A 57 -9.56 -13.30 -9.21
C ALA A 57 -10.39 -12.42 -8.25
N TYR A 58 -9.72 -11.75 -7.30
CA TYR A 58 -10.33 -10.89 -6.29
C TYR A 58 -10.30 -9.41 -6.68
N PRO A 59 -11.27 -8.61 -6.23
CA PRO A 59 -11.29 -7.18 -6.50
C PRO A 59 -10.06 -6.50 -5.88
N LEU A 60 -9.40 -5.67 -6.67
CA LEU A 60 -8.31 -4.82 -6.20
C LEU A 60 -8.86 -3.56 -5.52
N SER A 61 -8.17 -3.10 -4.47
CA SER A 61 -8.49 -1.82 -3.83
C SER A 61 -8.32 -0.69 -4.86
N LYS A 62 -9.35 0.16 -4.99
CA LYS A 62 -9.29 1.35 -5.84
C LYS A 62 -8.54 2.52 -5.21
N GLN A 63 -8.33 2.46 -3.89
CA GLN A 63 -7.65 3.49 -3.12
C GLN A 63 -6.30 2.96 -2.62
N ALA A 64 -5.31 3.86 -2.59
CA ALA A 64 -4.01 3.57 -1.99
C ALA A 64 -4.14 3.38 -0.47
N SER A 65 -3.19 2.66 0.12
CA SER A 65 -3.18 2.43 1.57
C SER A 65 -3.06 3.74 2.34
N THR A 66 -3.71 3.78 3.51
CA THR A 66 -3.42 4.77 4.53
C THR A 66 -1.96 4.67 4.94
N VAL A 67 -1.29 5.81 5.07
CA VAL A 67 0.12 5.92 5.49
C VAL A 67 0.16 6.86 6.67
N ILE A 68 0.71 6.36 7.78
CA ILE A 68 1.00 7.14 8.97
C ILE A 68 2.50 7.17 9.22
N ASP A 69 2.98 8.29 9.74
CA ASP A 69 4.34 8.43 10.24
C ASP A 69 4.34 8.13 11.74
N LEU A 70 5.13 7.13 12.12
CA LEU A 70 5.34 6.66 13.49
C LEU A 70 6.78 6.91 13.96
N THR A 71 7.52 7.81 13.32
CA THR A 71 8.89 8.17 13.70
C THR A 71 8.94 9.07 14.95
N THR A 72 7.80 9.60 15.37
CA THR A 72 7.61 10.42 16.58
C THR A 72 6.55 9.81 17.50
N ASP A 73 6.46 10.31 18.73
CA ASP A 73 5.45 9.86 19.70
C ASP A 73 4.01 10.27 19.33
N THR A 74 3.86 11.33 18.51
CA THR A 74 2.59 11.74 17.94
C THR A 74 2.35 11.06 16.58
N LEU A 75 1.14 10.53 16.38
CA LEU A 75 0.72 9.98 15.10
C LEU A 75 0.52 11.12 14.10
N LYS A 76 1.16 11.00 12.93
CA LYS A 76 0.94 11.95 11.83
C LYS A 76 0.39 11.23 10.62
N MET A 77 -0.67 11.78 10.03
CA MET A 77 -1.21 11.28 8.78
C MET A 77 -0.34 11.76 7.61
N VAL A 78 0.20 10.84 6.83
CA VAL A 78 0.94 11.15 5.59
C VAL A 78 0.01 11.08 4.38
N ARG A 79 -0.88 10.08 4.37
CA ARG A 79 -1.92 9.91 3.34
C ARG A 79 -3.08 9.12 3.91
N GLU A 80 -4.29 9.66 3.79
CA GLU A 80 -5.50 8.92 4.12
C GLU A 80 -5.92 7.97 2.99
N GLY A 81 -6.26 6.74 3.36
CA GLY A 81 -6.72 5.67 2.47
C GLY A 81 -7.98 5.03 3.05
N ASN A 82 -8.06 3.69 3.02
CA ASN A 82 -9.22 2.96 3.54
C ASN A 82 -9.38 3.03 5.08
N LEU A 83 -8.34 3.43 5.82
CA LEU A 83 -8.41 3.66 7.26
C LEU A 83 -8.42 5.16 7.54
N SER A 84 -9.46 5.63 8.24
CA SER A 84 -9.59 7.03 8.66
C SER A 84 -8.66 7.36 9.82
N PHE A 85 -8.38 8.65 9.99
CA PHE A 85 -7.60 9.14 11.13
C PHE A 85 -8.26 8.76 12.48
N ASP A 86 -9.57 8.93 12.60
CA ASP A 86 -10.32 8.59 13.82
C ASP A 86 -10.18 7.11 14.20
N THR A 87 -10.28 6.22 13.20
CA THR A 87 -10.09 4.78 13.39
C THR A 87 -8.70 4.50 13.97
N LEU A 88 -7.67 5.13 13.41
CA LEU A 88 -6.29 4.96 13.87
C LEU A 88 -6.06 5.52 15.28
N ILE A 89 -6.63 6.69 15.60
CA ILE A 89 -6.54 7.27 16.95
C ILE A 89 -7.22 6.37 17.99
N SER A 90 -8.39 5.80 17.67
CA SER A 90 -9.11 4.91 18.58
C SER A 90 -8.30 3.67 19.00
N VAL A 91 -7.40 3.20 18.14
CA VAL A 91 -6.58 2.01 18.38
C VAL A 91 -5.22 2.37 18.97
N LEU A 92 -4.58 3.44 18.47
CA LEU A 92 -3.20 3.76 18.80
C LEU A 92 -3.06 4.77 19.96
N GLY A 93 -4.10 5.56 20.26
CA GLY A 93 -4.12 6.46 21.42
C GLY A 93 -3.12 7.63 21.37
N ARG A 94 -2.58 7.96 20.19
CA ARG A 94 -1.48 8.92 20.02
C ARG A 94 -1.86 10.10 19.11
N ALA A 95 -2.88 10.86 19.46
CA ALA A 95 -3.15 12.14 18.80
C ALA A 95 -2.27 13.23 19.41
N ALA A 96 -1.80 14.19 18.61
CA ALA A 96 -1.25 15.42 19.17
C ALA A 96 -2.38 16.13 19.96
N PRO A 97 -2.08 16.75 21.12
CA PRO A 97 -3.10 17.53 21.82
C PRO A 97 -3.51 18.73 20.95
N GLY A 98 -4.78 18.77 20.51
CA GLY A 98 -5.45 19.98 20.05
C GLY A 98 -5.45 20.29 18.54
N GLU A 99 -5.77 19.33 17.67
CA GLU A 99 -6.35 19.62 16.35
C GLU A 99 -7.85 19.34 16.33
#